data_AF-A0A970S4W0-F1
#
_entry.id   AF-A0A970S4W0-F1
#
_cell.length_a   1.000
_cell.length_b   1.000
_cell.length_c   1.000
_cell.angle_alpha   90.00
_cell.angle_beta   90.00
_cell.angle_gamma   90.00
#
_symmetry.space_group_name_H-M   'P 1'
#
loop_
_entity.id
_entity.type
_entity.pdbx_description
1 polymer ?
#
loop_
_entity_poly.entity_id
_entity_poly.type
_entity_poly.pdbx_seq_one_letter_code
_entity_poly.pdbx_strand_id
1 'polypeptide(L)'
;MNCINCDKSIPDGKQQCPYCGTTQRQVPKEESKSRYNIFSAASFLVSLIGLAVYAIICGIVSMALAGIAYYLYDQKDKYTKAPIYSSAGKGFMIAGFIIGIIELVFGTGNIHQNAFFEQLLHYFHW
;
A
#
# COMPACT_ATOMS: atom_id res chain seq x y z
N MET A 1 -3.98 13.82 29.68
CA MET A 1 -5.27 13.22 29.23
C MET A 1 -6.40 13.57 30.20
N ASN A 2 -7.68 13.49 29.81
CA ASN A 2 -8.81 13.73 30.74
C ASN A 2 -9.35 12.41 31.30
N CYS A 3 -9.82 12.45 32.55
CA CYS A 3 -10.44 11.30 33.21
C CYS A 3 -11.80 10.95 32.58
N ILE A 4 -12.02 9.69 32.17
CA ILE A 4 -13.32 9.26 31.59
C ILE A 4 -14.53 9.44 32.52
N ASN A 5 -14.30 9.47 33.84
CA ASN A 5 -15.38 9.56 34.84
C ASN A 5 -15.62 10.96 35.40
N CYS A 6 -14.59 11.80 35.53
CA CYS A 6 -14.71 13.10 36.20
C CYS A 6 -14.22 14.28 35.36
N ASP A 7 -13.82 14.03 34.12
CA ASP A 7 -13.32 15.00 33.12
C ASP A 7 -12.15 15.90 33.56
N LYS A 8 -11.59 15.68 34.75
CA LYS A 8 -10.41 16.39 35.23
C LYS A 8 -9.18 15.98 34.41
N SER A 9 -8.31 16.96 34.16
CA SER A 9 -7.02 16.73 33.50
C SER A 9 -6.08 15.94 34.42
N ILE A 10 -5.53 14.85 33.88
CA ILE A 10 -4.59 13.96 34.55
C ILE A 10 -3.26 14.00 33.77
N PRO A 11 -2.10 14.04 34.46
CA PRO A 11 -0.81 13.85 33.82
C PRO A 11 -0.74 12.52 33.06
N ASP A 12 -0.15 12.56 31.87
CA ASP A 12 -0.02 11.40 31.00
C ASP A 12 0.82 10.31 31.68
N GLY A 13 0.39 9.05 31.57
CA GLY A 13 1.09 7.89 32.15
C GLY A 13 0.55 7.41 33.51
N LYS A 14 -0.37 8.12 34.16
CA LYS A 14 -1.04 7.60 35.36
C LYS A 14 -2.17 6.62 35.00
N GLN A 15 -2.10 5.39 35.50
CA GLN A 15 -3.13 4.36 35.31
C GLN A 15 -4.42 4.65 36.08
N GLN A 16 -4.40 5.59 37.02
CA GLN A 16 -5.53 5.85 37.90
C GLN A 16 -5.71 7.36 38.08
N CYS A 17 -6.96 7.80 38.01
CA CYS A 17 -7.29 9.20 38.25
C CYS A 17 -7.04 9.54 39.73
N PRO A 18 -6.19 10.53 40.04
CA PRO A 18 -5.91 10.92 41.42
C PRO A 18 -7.11 11.59 42.12
N TYR A 19 -8.13 12.01 41.34
CA TYR A 19 -9.28 12.73 41.88
C TYR A 19 -10.48 11.83 42.18
N CYS A 20 -10.69 10.77 41.39
CA CYS A 20 -11.86 9.90 41.52
C CYS A 20 -11.52 8.41 41.65
N GLY A 21 -10.24 8.04 41.65
CA GLY A 21 -9.79 6.65 41.78
C GLY A 21 -10.10 5.75 40.58
N THR A 22 -10.76 6.27 39.54
CA THR A 22 -11.10 5.49 38.35
C THR A 22 -9.84 5.10 37.58
N THR A 23 -9.65 3.80 37.40
CA THR A 23 -8.60 3.23 36.55
C THR A 23 -8.82 3.70 35.12
N GLN A 24 -7.87 4.47 34.60
CA GLN A 24 -7.83 4.83 33.20
C GLN A 24 -7.25 3.65 32.44
N ARG A 25 -8.00 3.16 31.45
CA ARG A 25 -7.48 2.17 30.51
C ARG A 25 -6.36 2.85 29.74
N GLN A 26 -5.11 2.57 30.12
CA GLN A 26 -3.98 2.94 29.27
C GLN A 26 -4.19 2.23 27.95
N VAL A 27 -4.52 2.97 26.90
CA VAL A 27 -4.29 2.48 25.55
C VAL A 27 -2.79 2.21 25.53
N PRO A 28 -2.34 0.94 25.43
CA PRO A 28 -0.93 0.68 25.36
C PRO A 28 -0.40 1.58 24.25
N LYS A 29 0.65 2.35 24.53
CA LYS A 29 1.55 2.76 23.44
C LYS A 29 2.15 1.45 22.94
N GLU A 30 1.39 0.67 22.19
CA GLU A 30 1.99 -0.29 21.29
C GLU A 30 2.94 0.57 20.47
N GLU A 31 4.24 0.33 20.67
CA GLU A 31 5.23 0.72 19.70
C GLU A 31 4.62 0.34 18.35
N SER A 32 4.28 1.35 17.55
CA SER A 32 3.68 1.16 16.24
C SER A 32 4.75 0.48 15.40
N LYS A 33 4.88 -0.83 15.54
CA LYS A 33 5.75 -1.68 14.76
C LYS A 33 5.21 -1.51 13.36
N SER A 34 5.87 -0.65 12.58
CA SER A 34 5.31 -0.13 11.34
C SER A 34 4.90 -1.34 10.51
N ARG A 35 3.60 -1.56 10.33
CA ARG A 35 3.14 -2.71 9.60
C ARG A 35 3.49 -2.44 8.15
N TYR A 36 4.42 -3.22 7.63
CA TYR A 36 4.75 -3.17 6.22
C TYR A 36 3.59 -3.83 5.47
N ASN A 37 2.99 -3.10 4.53
CA ASN A 37 1.95 -3.67 3.67
C ASN A 37 2.64 -4.48 2.58
N ILE A 38 2.55 -5.82 2.71
CA ILE A 38 3.09 -6.77 1.72
C ILE A 38 2.61 -6.42 0.31
N PHE A 39 1.34 -6.00 0.19
CA PHE A 39 0.72 -5.61 -1.07
C PHE A 39 1.38 -4.39 -1.73
N SER A 40 1.85 -3.39 -0.96
CA SER A 40 2.57 -2.24 -1.52
C SER A 40 3.92 -2.62 -2.12
N ALA A 41 4.66 -3.52 -1.46
CA ALA A 41 5.93 -3.99 -2.01
C ALA A 41 5.70 -4.95 -3.18
N ALA A 42 4.67 -5.79 -3.10
CA ALA A 42 4.31 -6.71 -4.16
C ALA A 42 3.94 -5.98 -5.45
N SER A 43 3.14 -4.90 -5.39
CA SER A 43 2.82 -4.11 -6.60
C SER A 43 4.07 -3.52 -7.24
N PHE A 44 4.98 -2.98 -6.44
CA PHE A 44 6.25 -2.46 -6.95
C PHE A 44 7.12 -3.54 -7.60
N LEU A 45 7.30 -4.69 -6.94
CA LEU A 45 8.12 -5.79 -7.47
C LEU A 45 7.53 -6.40 -8.74
N VAL A 46 6.21 -6.59 -8.79
CA VAL A 46 5.52 -7.11 -9.98
C VAL A 46 5.70 -6.16 -11.16
N SER A 47 5.68 -4.84 -10.92
CA SER A 47 5.96 -3.84 -11.98
C SER A 47 7.42 -3.85 -12.43
N LEU A 48 8.39 -4.04 -11.54
CA LEU A 48 9.79 -4.13 -11.98
C LEU A 48 10.02 -5.37 -12.87
N ILE A 49 9.36 -6.48 -12.56
CA ILE A 49 9.40 -7.69 -13.38
C ILE A 49 8.66 -7.43 -14.69
N GLY A 50 7.46 -6.86 -14.65
CA GLY A 50 6.66 -6.52 -15.83
C GLY A 50 7.41 -5.68 -16.84
N LEU A 51 8.15 -4.66 -16.36
CA LEU A 51 8.98 -3.81 -17.18
C LEU A 51 10.13 -4.55 -17.85
N ALA A 52 10.73 -5.53 -17.18
CA ALA A 52 11.84 -6.33 -17.74
C ALA A 52 11.39 -7.31 -18.83
N VAL A 53 10.20 -7.90 -18.70
CA VAL A 53 9.63 -8.85 -19.68
C VAL A 53 8.60 -8.23 -20.64
N TYR A 54 8.36 -6.92 -20.55
CA TYR A 54 7.34 -6.20 -21.34
C TYR A 54 5.94 -6.86 -21.27
N ALA A 55 5.60 -7.44 -20.13
CA ALA A 55 4.37 -8.21 -19.96
C ALA A 55 3.24 -7.31 -19.45
N ILE A 56 2.32 -6.93 -20.33
CA ILE A 56 1.16 -6.05 -19.97
C ILE A 56 0.31 -6.62 -18.85
N ILE A 57 0.23 -7.96 -18.75
CA ILE A 57 -0.48 -8.65 -17.67
C ILE A 57 0.10 -8.26 -16.30
N CYS A 58 1.42 -8.07 -16.19
CA CYS A 58 2.07 -7.63 -14.95
C CYS A 58 1.64 -6.20 -14.56
N GLY A 59 1.47 -5.31 -15.53
CA GLY A 59 0.97 -3.95 -15.30
C GLY A 59 -0.44 -3.94 -14.71
N ILE A 60 -1.35 -4.76 -15.26
CA ILE A 60 -2.73 -4.90 -14.76
C ILE A 60 -2.73 -5.46 -13.33
N VAL A 61 -1.96 -6.52 -13.08
CA VAL A 61 -1.84 -7.15 -11.76
C VAL A 61 -1.25 -6.17 -10.74
N SER A 62 -0.24 -5.40 -11.13
CA SER A 62 0.35 -4.36 -10.28
C SER A 62 -0.67 -3.29 -9.89
N MET A 63 -1.44 -2.77 -10.85
CA MET A 63 -2.48 -1.78 -10.57
C MET A 63 -3.55 -2.31 -9.61
N ALA A 64 -3.96 -3.57 -9.78
CA ALA A 64 -4.90 -4.22 -8.86
C ALA A 64 -4.32 -4.33 -7.43
N LEU A 65 -3.05 -4.75 -7.31
CA LEU A 65 -2.37 -4.84 -6.01
C LEU A 65 -2.18 -3.46 -5.36
N ALA A 66 -1.87 -2.43 -6.15
CA ALA A 66 -1.78 -1.05 -5.67
C ALA A 66 -3.15 -0.53 -5.19
N GLY A 67 -4.24 -0.86 -5.88
CA GLY A 67 -5.60 -0.53 -5.46
C GLY A 67 -6.00 -1.21 -4.14
N ILE A 68 -5.68 -2.50 -3.97
CA ILE A 68 -5.89 -3.23 -2.70
C ILE A 68 -5.05 -2.59 -1.59
N ALA A 69 -3.78 -2.27 -1.86
CA ALA A 69 -2.90 -1.59 -0.90
C ALA A 69 -3.45 -0.21 -0.49
N TYR A 70 -4.03 0.54 -1.44
CA TYR A 70 -4.67 1.83 -1.17
C TYR A 70 -5.92 1.67 -0.32
N TYR A 71 -6.77 0.70 -0.64
CA TYR A 71 -7.97 0.39 0.13
C TYR A 71 -7.64 0.01 1.58
N LEU A 72 -6.62 -0.84 1.77
CA LEU A 72 -6.13 -1.19 3.10
C LEU A 72 -5.48 0.00 3.81
N TYR A 73 -4.78 0.86 3.07
CA TYR A 73 -4.18 2.08 3.61
C TYR A 73 -5.24 3.05 4.15
N ASP A 74 -6.39 3.17 3.47
CA ASP A 74 -7.47 4.09 3.83
C ASP A 74 -8.31 3.61 5.02
N GLN A 75 -8.18 2.35 5.45
CA GLN A 75 -8.71 1.90 6.73
C GLN A 75 -7.95 2.57 7.89
N LYS A 76 -8.30 3.83 8.16
CA LYS A 76 -7.91 4.54 9.37
C LYS A 76 -8.59 3.88 10.56
N ASP A 77 -7.77 3.41 11.49
CA ASP A 77 -8.26 2.97 12.78
C ASP A 77 -8.99 4.14 13.46
N LYS A 78 -10.28 3.96 13.78
CA LYS A 78 -11.10 5.01 14.42
C LYS A 78 -10.56 5.41 15.80
N TYR A 79 -9.61 4.67 16.35
CA TYR A 79 -9.03 4.86 17.67
C TYR A 79 -7.61 5.45 17.67
N THR A 80 -6.93 5.44 16.53
CA THR A 80 -5.55 5.91 16.40
C THR A 80 -5.46 6.86 15.22
N LYS A 81 -5.39 8.17 15.49
CA LYS A 81 -5.16 9.23 14.47
C LYS A 81 -3.77 9.14 13.81
N ALA A 82 -3.04 8.05 13.97
CA ALA A 82 -1.75 7.81 13.37
C ALA A 82 -1.93 6.89 12.14
N PRO A 83 -1.24 7.16 11.02
CA PRO A 83 -1.26 6.25 9.88
C PRO A 83 -0.70 4.89 10.31
N ILE A 84 -1.48 3.82 10.14
CA ILE A 84 -1.09 2.43 10.49
C ILE A 84 0.13 1.97 9.65
N TYR A 85 0.34 2.60 8.49
CA TYR A 85 1.35 2.23 7.51
C TYR A 85 2.45 3.27 7.39
N SER A 86 3.70 2.79 7.23
CA SER A 86 4.88 3.63 7.06
C SER A 86 4.80 4.49 5.79
N SER A 87 5.44 5.66 5.80
CA SER A 87 5.56 6.55 4.63
C SER A 87 6.17 5.84 3.42
N ALA A 88 7.08 4.89 3.65
CA ALA A 88 7.66 4.05 2.59
C ALA A 88 6.61 3.18 1.89
N GLY A 89 5.64 2.62 2.63
CA GLY A 89 4.56 1.80 2.06
C GLY A 89 3.67 2.56 1.06
N LYS A 90 3.48 3.87 1.28
CA LYS A 90 2.80 4.73 0.29
C LYS A 90 3.63 4.92 -0.97
N GLY A 91 4.94 5.15 -0.80
CA GLY A 91 5.87 5.34 -1.89
C GLY A 91 5.89 4.13 -2.84
N PHE A 92 6.00 2.92 -2.30
CA PHE A 92 5.99 1.69 -3.11
C PHE A 92 4.68 1.47 -3.86
N MET A 93 3.54 1.74 -3.21
CA MET A 93 2.23 1.64 -3.85
C MET A 93 2.09 2.60 -5.03
N ILE A 94 2.44 3.87 -4.85
CA ILE A 94 2.38 4.89 -5.90
C ILE A 94 3.35 4.55 -7.03
N ALA A 95 4.57 4.12 -6.69
CA ALA A 95 5.58 3.73 -7.67
C ALA A 95 5.12 2.54 -8.51
N GLY A 96 4.59 1.48 -7.89
CA GLY A 96 4.06 0.31 -8.61
C GLY A 96 2.90 0.68 -9.53
N PHE A 97 2.01 1.58 -9.09
CA PHE A 97 0.90 2.06 -9.92
C PHE A 97 1.37 2.85 -11.16
N ILE A 98 2.32 3.78 -10.97
CA ILE A 98 2.87 4.58 -12.08
C ILE A 98 3.58 3.69 -13.09
N ILE A 99 4.43 2.75 -12.63
CA ILE A 99 5.13 1.82 -13.53
C ILE A 99 4.14 0.93 -14.27
N GLY A 100 3.08 0.44 -13.60
CA GLY A 100 2.02 -0.33 -14.26
C GLY A 100 1.29 0.43 -15.37
N ILE A 101 1.06 1.74 -15.20
CA ILE A 101 0.51 2.60 -16.27
C ILE A 101 1.50 2.72 -17.43
N ILE A 102 2.78 2.95 -17.14
CA ILE A 102 3.83 3.04 -18.16
C ILE A 102 3.87 1.73 -18.97
N GLU A 103 3.85 0.56 -18.32
CA GLU A 103 3.77 -0.73 -19.00
C GLU A 103 2.56 -0.87 -19.92
N LEU A 104 1.39 -0.38 -19.50
CA LEU A 104 0.19 -0.40 -20.33
C LEU A 104 0.34 0.49 -21.58
N VAL A 105 0.89 1.69 -21.42
CA VAL A 105 1.07 2.65 -22.52
C VAL A 105 2.14 2.17 -23.50
N PHE A 106 3.29 1.72 -23.00
CA PHE A 106 4.41 1.30 -23.86
C PHE A 106 4.30 -0.14 -24.34
N GLY A 107 3.73 -1.04 -23.54
CA GLY A 107 3.50 -2.42 -23.91
C GLY A 107 2.52 -2.55 -25.08
N THR A 108 1.48 -1.72 -25.13
CA THR A 108 0.54 -1.70 -26.27
C THR A 108 1.19 -1.23 -27.57
N GLY A 109 2.19 -0.34 -27.49
CA GLY A 109 3.03 0.03 -28.63
C GLY A 109 3.86 -1.14 -29.18
N ASN A 110 4.32 -2.03 -28.30
CA ASN A 110 5.11 -3.21 -28.68
C ASN A 110 4.27 -4.42 -29.11
N ILE A 111 3.00 -4.56 -28.68
CA ILE A 111 2.10 -5.60 -29.22
C ILE A 111 1.98 -5.45 -30.75
N HIS A 112 1.94 -4.22 -31.27
CA HIS A 112 1.91 -3.99 -32.71
C HIS A 112 3.19 -4.47 -33.42
N GLN A 113 4.36 -4.41 -32.77
CA GLN A 113 5.60 -4.95 -33.33
C GLN A 113 5.64 -6.48 -33.24
N ASN A 114 5.22 -7.07 -32.13
CA ASN A 114 5.24 -8.52 -31.94
C ASN A 114 4.19 -9.24 -32.80
N ALA A 115 3.01 -8.65 -33.00
CA ALA A 115 2.00 -9.18 -33.93
C ALA A 115 2.46 -9.11 -35.39
N PHE A 116 3.20 -8.06 -35.75
CA PHE A 116 3.84 -7.96 -37.07
C PHE A 116 4.98 -8.99 -37.22
N PHE A 117 5.76 -9.22 -36.17
CA PHE A 117 6.85 -10.21 -36.17
C PHE A 117 6.31 -11.65 -36.24
N GLU A 118 5.23 -11.96 -35.54
CA GLU A 118 4.54 -13.27 -35.68
C GLU A 118 3.92 -13.46 -37.07
N GLN A 119 3.33 -12.41 -37.66
CA GLN A 119 2.86 -12.48 -39.05
C GLN A 119 4.01 -12.65 -40.06
N LEU A 120 5.15 -12.00 -39.84
CA LEU A 120 6.36 -12.15 -40.66
C LEU A 120 6.95 -13.56 -40.54
N LEU A 121 7.03 -14.11 -39.33
CA LEU A 121 7.49 -15.48 -39.11
C LEU A 121 6.57 -16.49 -39.80
N HIS A 122 5.25 -16.29 -39.76
CA HIS A 122 4.30 -17.10 -40.51
C HIS A 122 4.48 -17.00 -42.03
N TYR A 123 4.90 -15.85 -42.55
CA TYR A 123 5.13 -15.62 -43.98
C TYR A 123 6.45 -16.21 -44.48
N PHE A 124 7.49 -16.28 -43.64
CA PHE A 124 8.80 -16.82 -43.98
C PHE A 124 8.95 -18.34 -43.74
N HIS A 125 7.97 -18.99 -43.10
CA HIS A 125 7.96 -20.45 -42.86
C HIS A 125 7.12 -21.25 -43.87
N TRP A 126 6.80 -20.66 -45.03
CA TRP A 126 6.27 -21.31 -46.24
C TRP A 126 7.21 -21.07 -47.41
#